data_AF-A0A7K0ZQ80-F1
#
_entry.id   AF-A0A7K0ZQ80-F1
#
_cell.length_a   1.000
_cell.length_b   1.000
_cell.length_c   1.000
_cell.angle_alpha   90.00
_cell.angle_beta   90.00
_cell.angle_gamma   90.00
#
_symmetry.space_group_name_H-M   'P 1'
#
loop_
_entity.id
_entity.type
_entity.pdbx_description
1 polymer ?
#
loop_
_entity_poly.entity_id
_entity_poly.type
_entity_poly.pdbx_seq_one_letter_code
_entity_poly.pdbx_strand_id
1 'polypeptide(L)'
;MSQDDVGAAVPTLRSRIMGISPWTILVIGLCVIHAVATTRLQWDIHRGLGTSSYDVGLYDQGVWLLSRFHAPFVTLMGRNLFGDHASLILIFVAPLYWIWPGTETLLALQSFVVAAGALPIFFFARRHLNSAVMGCLFAIVWLVNPAVNGTIFENYHPDSFLGLFVPVAIVAALSKRWGWYWVAVALCLLVKEDVLLVIVPLGALVAMRGDTRRGVLTVTAGITAALLGMFVLMKNLIGVPTRNGWRIPFGGITGFIKESVTNPTNVFRYLTSEGRVMYWWKMFAPFAMLSLLAPEVAMVSALVLVGNTVSNFWYQFHIEYHYSLVAVPALLIAVIVGLGRVGMGMRRILVAVVLVSSLWCASLWSYVPFRMDEYPHWGAQHPVALAANEMYGYVPKDAKISVLYSTAPHLAHRKEIYQFPNPFRIVMYGPDTSTEGQRSPLAEGIEYVLLPRNLDGQNLTDWNSVSADFHEYRANTYWQLFARNHP
;
A
#
# COMPACT_ATOMS: atom_id res chain seq x y z
N MET A 1 51.73 11.64 -38.38
CA MET A 1 51.37 10.31 -37.85
C MET A 1 51.67 10.32 -36.37
N SER A 2 50.66 10.48 -35.53
CA SER A 2 50.75 10.25 -34.08
C SER A 2 49.57 9.36 -33.71
N GLN A 3 49.91 8.14 -33.31
CA GLN A 3 49.05 7.16 -32.66
C GLN A 3 48.58 7.73 -31.32
N ASP A 4 47.28 7.57 -31.04
CA ASP A 4 46.70 7.21 -29.74
C ASP A 4 45.25 7.69 -29.68
N ASP A 5 44.41 7.10 -30.52
CA ASP A 5 42.95 7.13 -30.39
C ASP A 5 42.49 5.67 -30.22
N VAL A 6 42.91 5.05 -29.10
CA VAL A 6 42.46 3.70 -28.73
C VAL A 6 41.06 3.83 -28.17
N GLY A 7 40.08 3.64 -29.04
CA GLY A 7 38.67 3.57 -28.69
C GLY A 7 38.44 2.58 -27.54
N ALA A 8 37.95 3.10 -26.41
CA ALA A 8 37.55 2.29 -25.28
C ALA A 8 36.44 1.32 -25.74
N ALA A 9 36.77 0.03 -25.85
CA ALA A 9 35.83 -1.00 -26.27
C ALA A 9 34.60 -1.01 -25.34
N VAL A 10 33.41 -0.89 -25.93
CA VAL A 10 32.16 -0.99 -25.18
C VAL A 10 32.10 -2.39 -24.54
N PRO A 11 32.00 -2.49 -23.20
CA PRO A 11 32.04 -3.78 -22.52
C PRO A 11 30.87 -4.66 -22.99
N THR A 12 31.19 -5.87 -23.42
CA THR A 12 30.23 -6.87 -23.90
C THR A 12 29.22 -7.22 -22.80
N LEU A 13 28.01 -7.68 -23.18
CA LEU A 13 27.01 -8.13 -22.21
C LEU A 13 27.59 -9.18 -21.24
N ARG A 14 28.44 -10.08 -21.75
CA ARG A 14 29.14 -11.10 -20.96
C ARG A 14 30.11 -10.49 -19.94
N SER A 15 30.91 -9.48 -20.31
CA SER A 15 31.83 -8.83 -19.37
C SER A 15 31.08 -7.99 -18.32
N ARG A 16 29.92 -7.42 -18.68
CA ARG A 16 29.03 -6.75 -17.71
C ARG A 16 28.42 -7.73 -16.71
N ILE A 17 27.99 -8.90 -17.15
CA ILE A 17 27.45 -9.96 -16.29
C ILE A 17 28.54 -10.52 -15.37
N MET A 18 29.74 -10.78 -15.91
CA MET A 18 30.88 -11.28 -15.12
C MET A 18 31.43 -10.24 -14.12
N GLY A 19 31.14 -8.95 -14.33
CA GLY A 19 31.49 -7.86 -13.41
C GLY A 19 30.48 -7.64 -12.26
N ILE A 20 29.38 -8.39 -12.21
CA ILE A 20 28.38 -8.27 -11.14
C ILE A 20 28.97 -8.83 -9.85
N SER A 21 28.96 -8.01 -8.79
CA SER A 21 29.43 -8.45 -7.48
C SER A 21 28.57 -9.59 -6.92
N PRO A 22 29.15 -10.61 -6.26
CA PRO A 22 28.39 -11.66 -5.58
C PRO A 22 27.32 -11.10 -4.61
N TRP A 23 27.59 -9.96 -3.97
CA TRP A 23 26.64 -9.27 -3.10
C TRP A 23 25.41 -8.75 -3.84
N THR A 24 25.56 -8.34 -5.10
CA THR A 24 24.43 -7.92 -5.94
C THR A 24 23.54 -9.11 -6.27
N ILE A 25 24.14 -10.25 -6.62
CA ILE A 25 23.41 -11.51 -6.86
C ILE A 25 22.69 -11.95 -5.58
N LEU A 26 23.37 -11.89 -4.43
CA LEU A 26 22.78 -12.23 -3.13
C LEU A 26 21.58 -11.35 -2.82
N VAL A 27 21.68 -10.02 -2.97
CA VAL A 27 20.56 -9.12 -2.68
C VAL A 27 19.40 -9.33 -3.64
N ILE A 28 19.64 -9.55 -4.93
CA ILE A 28 18.58 -9.91 -5.88
C ILE A 28 17.92 -11.22 -5.45
N GLY A 29 18.71 -12.22 -5.06
CA GLY A 29 18.21 -13.49 -4.51
C GLY A 29 17.34 -13.29 -3.27
N LEU A 30 17.76 -12.45 -2.32
CA LEU A 30 16.98 -12.11 -1.13
C LEU A 30 15.67 -11.40 -1.48
N CYS A 31 15.68 -10.48 -2.45
CA CYS A 31 14.45 -9.83 -2.92
C CYS A 31 13.48 -10.83 -3.55
N VAL A 32 13.98 -11.76 -4.38
CA VAL A 32 13.16 -12.81 -5.01
C VAL A 32 12.61 -13.78 -3.96
N ILE A 33 13.44 -14.22 -3.01
CA ILE A 33 13.01 -15.12 -1.93
C ILE A 33 11.93 -14.44 -1.09
N HIS A 34 12.13 -13.18 -0.69
CA HIS A 34 11.16 -12.42 0.07
C HIS A 34 9.85 -12.23 -0.71
N ALA A 35 9.92 -11.78 -1.97
CA ALA A 35 8.74 -11.58 -2.80
C ALA A 35 7.96 -12.88 -3.03
N VAL A 36 8.64 -14.00 -3.30
CA VAL A 36 7.98 -15.31 -3.49
C VAL A 36 7.38 -15.83 -2.19
N ALA A 37 8.09 -15.72 -1.07
CA ALA A 37 7.58 -16.18 0.23
C ALA A 37 6.35 -15.38 0.68
N THR A 38 6.40 -14.06 0.56
CA THR A 38 5.27 -13.17 0.89
C THR A 38 4.10 -13.37 -0.08
N THR A 39 4.34 -13.51 -1.38
CA THR A 39 3.30 -13.83 -2.37
C THR A 39 2.60 -15.14 -2.04
N ARG A 40 3.36 -16.20 -1.73
CA ARG A 40 2.78 -17.52 -1.39
C ARG A 40 1.88 -17.43 -0.16
N LEU A 41 2.32 -16.73 0.88
CA LEU A 41 1.53 -16.56 2.09
C LEU A 41 0.29 -15.69 1.84
N GLN A 42 0.42 -14.60 1.09
CA GLN A 42 -0.73 -13.78 0.68
C GLN A 42 -1.75 -14.57 -0.14
N TRP A 43 -1.32 -15.43 -1.05
CA TRP A 43 -2.22 -16.29 -1.82
C TRP A 43 -2.91 -17.31 -0.94
N ASP A 44 -2.21 -17.87 0.05
CA ASP A 44 -2.82 -18.80 1.00
C ASP A 44 -3.87 -18.09 1.88
N ILE A 45 -3.56 -16.89 2.38
CA ILE A 45 -4.49 -16.02 3.13
C ILE A 45 -5.69 -15.65 2.25
N HIS A 46 -5.46 -15.21 1.01
CA HIS A 46 -6.52 -14.88 0.07
C HIS A 46 -7.44 -16.07 -0.16
N ARG A 47 -6.88 -17.23 -0.54
CA ARG A 47 -7.65 -18.46 -0.74
C ARG A 47 -8.34 -18.95 0.53
N GLY A 48 -7.83 -18.60 1.70
CA GLY A 48 -8.47 -18.80 2.99
C GLY A 48 -9.55 -17.77 3.36
N LEU A 49 -9.96 -16.90 2.44
CA LEU A 49 -10.94 -15.81 2.65
C LEU A 49 -10.46 -14.68 3.57
N GLY A 50 -9.14 -14.50 3.70
CA GLY A 50 -8.51 -13.45 4.50
C GLY A 50 -8.38 -12.08 3.81
N THR A 51 -8.97 -11.93 2.62
CA THR A 51 -8.99 -10.66 1.86
C THR A 51 -10.39 -10.05 1.83
N SER A 52 -10.48 -8.73 1.71
CA SER A 52 -11.75 -7.99 1.81
C SER A 52 -12.15 -7.29 0.50
N SER A 53 -13.44 -7.01 0.34
CA SER A 53 -14.01 -6.17 -0.72
C SER A 53 -13.45 -4.76 -0.68
N TYR A 54 -13.51 -4.11 0.48
CA TYR A 54 -12.76 -2.87 0.73
C TYR A 54 -11.28 -3.25 0.90
N ASP A 55 -10.41 -2.52 0.21
CA ASP A 55 -8.99 -2.79 -0.06
C ASP A 55 -8.76 -3.57 -1.36
N VAL A 56 -8.59 -4.91 -1.36
CA VAL A 56 -8.16 -5.60 -2.59
C VAL A 56 -9.26 -5.80 -3.62
N GLY A 57 -10.50 -6.11 -3.19
CA GLY A 57 -11.60 -6.40 -4.11
C GLY A 57 -11.98 -5.22 -5.00
N LEU A 58 -11.99 -3.99 -4.45
CA LEU A 58 -12.29 -2.77 -5.21
C LEU A 58 -11.22 -2.50 -6.28
N TYR A 59 -9.94 -2.75 -5.98
CA TYR A 59 -8.86 -2.57 -6.96
C TYR A 59 -8.89 -3.68 -8.00
N ASP A 60 -9.15 -4.93 -7.60
CA ASP A 60 -9.26 -6.07 -8.53
C ASP A 60 -10.40 -5.84 -9.54
N GLN A 61 -11.59 -5.49 -9.07
CA GLN A 61 -12.72 -5.17 -9.96
C GLN A 61 -12.37 -3.98 -10.88
N GLY A 62 -11.82 -2.90 -10.31
CA GLY A 62 -11.49 -1.69 -11.06
C GLY A 62 -10.47 -1.93 -12.16
N VAL A 63 -9.36 -2.61 -11.86
CA VAL A 63 -8.31 -2.93 -12.84
C VAL A 63 -8.81 -3.95 -13.86
N TRP A 64 -9.63 -4.91 -13.45
CA TRP A 64 -10.29 -5.82 -14.38
C TRP A 64 -11.15 -5.05 -15.38
N LEU A 65 -12.02 -4.14 -14.94
CA LEU A 65 -12.84 -3.30 -15.82
C LEU A 65 -11.98 -2.48 -16.80
N LEU A 66 -10.93 -1.82 -16.30
CA LEU A 66 -9.98 -1.06 -17.13
C LEU A 66 -9.35 -1.92 -18.23
N SER A 67 -8.89 -3.12 -17.87
CA SER A 67 -8.23 -4.02 -18.81
C SER A 67 -9.18 -4.56 -19.90
N ARG A 68 -10.50 -4.43 -19.73
CA ARG A 68 -11.52 -4.75 -20.75
C ARG A 68 -12.10 -3.50 -21.42
N PHE A 69 -11.45 -2.34 -21.25
CA PHE A 69 -11.91 -1.05 -21.80
C PHE A 69 -13.31 -0.64 -21.34
N HIS A 70 -13.73 -1.08 -20.16
CA HIS A 70 -14.93 -0.59 -19.50
C HIS A 70 -14.61 0.63 -18.63
N ALA A 71 -15.61 1.49 -18.42
CA ALA A 71 -15.52 2.52 -17.41
C ALA A 71 -15.25 1.86 -16.05
N PRO A 72 -14.26 2.31 -15.26
CA PRO A 72 -13.86 1.65 -14.02
C PRO A 72 -14.77 2.06 -12.85
N PHE A 73 -16.08 1.91 -13.02
CA PHE A 73 -17.05 2.09 -11.95
C PHE A 73 -17.10 0.82 -11.11
N VAL A 74 -16.60 0.90 -9.87
CA VAL A 74 -16.43 -0.22 -8.96
C VAL A 74 -17.68 -0.37 -8.11
N THR A 75 -18.51 -1.37 -8.41
CA THR A 75 -19.77 -1.61 -7.70
C THR A 75 -19.56 -2.18 -6.30
N LEU A 76 -18.39 -2.71 -5.93
CA LEU A 76 -18.12 -3.05 -4.53
C LEU A 76 -18.17 -1.83 -3.60
N MET A 77 -17.98 -0.63 -4.16
CA MET A 77 -17.84 0.63 -3.44
C MET A 77 -18.79 1.72 -3.95
N GLY A 78 -19.45 1.51 -5.09
CA GLY A 78 -20.38 2.44 -5.72
C GLY A 78 -19.74 3.69 -6.31
N ARG A 79 -18.47 3.63 -6.72
CA ARG A 79 -17.68 4.81 -7.12
C ARG A 79 -16.75 4.49 -8.28
N ASN A 80 -16.33 5.52 -9.01
CA ASN A 80 -15.26 5.39 -9.99
C ASN A 80 -13.91 5.15 -9.29
N LEU A 81 -13.11 4.21 -9.81
CA LEU A 81 -11.78 3.85 -9.29
C LEU A 81 -10.87 5.07 -9.12
N PHE A 82 -10.77 5.92 -10.15
CA PHE A 82 -9.93 7.12 -10.12
C PHE A 82 -10.59 8.29 -9.39
N GLY A 83 -11.87 8.15 -9.06
CA GLY A 83 -12.62 9.10 -8.25
C GLY A 83 -12.41 8.89 -6.76
N ASP A 84 -12.19 7.64 -6.33
CA ASP A 84 -11.89 7.30 -4.94
C ASP A 84 -10.51 7.79 -4.51
N HIS A 85 -9.51 7.48 -5.33
CA HIS A 85 -8.15 7.97 -5.23
C HIS A 85 -7.60 8.24 -6.63
N ALA A 86 -6.75 9.27 -6.78
CA ALA A 86 -6.16 9.65 -8.05
C ALA A 86 -5.01 8.70 -8.46
N SER A 87 -5.25 7.40 -8.43
CA SER A 87 -4.26 6.33 -8.63
C SER A 87 -4.09 5.95 -10.10
N LEU A 88 -3.58 6.89 -10.90
CA LEU A 88 -3.33 6.71 -12.32
C LEU A 88 -2.28 5.62 -12.64
N ILE A 89 -1.46 5.23 -11.67
CA ILE A 89 -0.50 4.13 -11.79
C ILE A 89 -1.20 2.81 -12.19
N LEU A 90 -2.47 2.63 -11.81
CA LEU A 90 -3.25 1.43 -12.10
C LEU A 90 -3.49 1.22 -13.60
N ILE A 91 -3.36 2.26 -14.43
CA ILE A 91 -3.40 2.13 -15.90
C ILE A 91 -2.27 1.22 -16.40
N PHE A 92 -1.09 1.29 -15.77
CA PHE A 92 0.05 0.43 -16.11
C PHE A 92 -0.07 -1.00 -15.55
N VAL A 93 -1.01 -1.21 -14.62
CA VAL A 93 -1.31 -2.54 -14.05
C VAL A 93 -2.30 -3.29 -14.94
N ALA A 94 -3.22 -2.59 -15.62
CA ALA A 94 -4.25 -3.19 -16.47
C ALA A 94 -3.72 -4.20 -17.53
N PRO A 95 -2.57 -3.98 -18.21
CA PRO A 95 -2.02 -4.98 -19.13
C PRO A 95 -1.67 -6.33 -18.49
N LEU A 96 -1.37 -6.38 -17.19
CA LEU A 96 -1.08 -7.64 -16.49
C LEU A 96 -2.33 -8.53 -16.41
N TYR A 97 -3.52 -7.93 -16.41
CA TYR A 97 -4.81 -8.63 -16.41
C TYR A 97 -5.18 -9.25 -17.77
N TRP A 98 -4.36 -9.05 -18.80
CA TRP A 98 -4.45 -9.79 -20.06
C TRP A 98 -3.72 -11.14 -20.00
N ILE A 99 -2.78 -11.30 -19.07
CA ILE A 99 -1.99 -12.52 -18.90
C ILE A 99 -2.58 -13.35 -17.75
N TRP A 100 -2.73 -12.73 -16.58
CA TRP A 100 -3.25 -13.38 -15.38
C TRP A 100 -4.14 -12.38 -14.64
N PRO A 101 -5.45 -12.31 -14.95
CA PRO A 101 -6.37 -11.45 -14.20
C PRO A 101 -6.62 -12.02 -12.81
N GLY A 102 -6.62 -11.19 -11.77
CA GLY A 102 -7.03 -11.59 -10.42
C GLY A 102 -6.35 -10.87 -9.29
N THR A 103 -7.00 -10.92 -8.12
CA THR A 103 -6.45 -10.49 -6.82
C THR A 103 -5.04 -11.04 -6.58
N GLU A 104 -4.79 -12.31 -6.91
CA GLU A 104 -3.46 -12.95 -6.78
C GLU A 104 -2.35 -12.20 -7.55
N THR A 105 -2.66 -11.66 -8.72
CA THR A 105 -1.72 -10.87 -9.53
C THR A 105 -1.35 -9.56 -8.86
N LEU A 106 -2.34 -8.88 -8.25
CA LEU A 106 -2.11 -7.64 -7.52
C LEU A 106 -1.25 -7.87 -6.28
N LEU A 107 -1.57 -8.91 -5.50
CA LEU A 107 -0.82 -9.31 -4.30
C LEU A 107 0.64 -9.65 -4.65
N ALA A 108 0.85 -10.44 -5.71
CA ALA A 108 2.18 -10.77 -6.20
C ALA A 108 2.94 -9.50 -6.66
N LEU A 109 2.31 -8.66 -7.49
CA LEU A 109 2.91 -7.42 -8.00
C LEU A 109 3.39 -6.52 -6.85
N GLN A 110 2.54 -6.31 -5.84
CA GLN A 110 2.87 -5.56 -4.63
C GLN A 110 4.11 -6.13 -3.94
N SER A 111 4.15 -7.45 -3.70
CA SER A 111 5.28 -8.12 -3.05
C SER A 111 6.60 -7.93 -3.83
N PHE A 112 6.57 -8.07 -5.16
CA PHE A 112 7.77 -7.86 -6.00
C PHE A 112 8.24 -6.41 -6.03
N VAL A 113 7.31 -5.45 -6.15
CA VAL A 113 7.66 -4.02 -6.20
C VAL A 113 8.22 -3.55 -4.86
N VAL A 114 7.62 -3.95 -3.74
CA VAL A 114 8.11 -3.60 -2.40
C VAL A 114 9.47 -4.23 -2.13
N ALA A 115 9.68 -5.50 -2.49
CA ALA A 115 10.99 -6.15 -2.36
C ALA A 115 12.07 -5.46 -3.20
N ALA A 116 11.74 -5.01 -4.42
CA ALA A 116 12.66 -4.28 -5.29
C ALA A 116 13.14 -2.95 -4.68
N GLY A 117 12.41 -2.36 -3.72
CA GLY A 117 12.84 -1.20 -2.95
C GLY A 117 14.18 -1.39 -2.22
N ALA A 118 14.57 -2.63 -1.92
CA ALA A 118 15.87 -2.95 -1.33
C ALA A 118 17.06 -2.65 -2.28
N LEU A 119 16.84 -2.67 -3.60
CA LEU A 119 17.91 -2.48 -4.59
C LEU A 119 18.52 -1.07 -4.57
N PRO A 120 17.76 0.04 -4.70
CA PRO A 120 18.33 1.39 -4.58
C PRO A 120 19.02 1.59 -3.22
N ILE A 121 18.46 1.03 -2.14
CA ILE A 121 19.03 1.08 -0.80
C ILE A 121 20.39 0.37 -0.75
N PHE A 122 20.48 -0.86 -1.26
CA PHE A 122 21.71 -1.64 -1.35
C PHE A 122 22.81 -0.89 -2.11
N PHE A 123 22.51 -0.43 -3.32
CA PHE A 123 23.50 0.24 -4.15
C PHE A 123 23.96 1.56 -3.53
N PHE A 124 23.04 2.31 -2.91
CA PHE A 124 23.38 3.53 -2.20
C PHE A 124 24.26 3.25 -0.98
N ALA A 125 23.85 2.35 -0.09
CA ALA A 125 24.61 1.99 1.10
C ALA A 125 25.99 1.43 0.76
N ARG A 126 26.09 0.56 -0.25
CA ARG A 126 27.36 0.00 -0.71
C ARG A 126 28.34 1.10 -1.12
N ARG A 127 27.88 2.08 -1.90
CA ARG A 127 28.70 3.21 -2.36
C ARG A 127 29.00 4.18 -1.23
N HIS A 128 27.99 4.56 -0.45
CA HIS A 128 28.10 5.59 0.57
C HIS A 128 28.95 5.14 1.77
N LEU A 129 28.86 3.87 2.14
CA LEU A 129 29.62 3.29 3.25
C LEU A 129 30.90 2.57 2.81
N ASN A 130 31.18 2.52 1.50
CA ASN A 130 32.30 1.79 0.88
C ASN A 130 32.36 0.31 1.31
N SER A 131 31.21 -0.36 1.43
CA SER A 131 31.14 -1.76 1.85
C SER A 131 29.92 -2.47 1.28
N ALA A 132 30.17 -3.49 0.46
CA ALA A 132 29.10 -4.32 -0.11
C ALA A 132 28.37 -5.15 0.95
N VAL A 133 29.08 -5.56 2.01
CA VAL A 133 28.50 -6.24 3.17
C VAL A 133 27.48 -5.33 3.86
N MET A 134 27.88 -4.10 4.22
CA MET A 134 26.96 -3.15 4.86
C MET A 134 25.77 -2.82 3.95
N GLY A 135 26.01 -2.69 2.64
CA GLY A 135 24.92 -2.54 1.67
C GLY A 135 23.92 -3.70 1.73
N CYS A 136 24.41 -4.94 1.78
CA CYS A 136 23.55 -6.13 1.88
C CYS A 136 22.78 -6.15 3.20
N LEU A 137 23.40 -5.74 4.32
CA LEU A 137 22.73 -5.66 5.61
C LEU A 137 21.57 -4.64 5.59
N PHE A 138 21.73 -3.49 4.93
CA PHE A 138 20.63 -2.53 4.78
C PHE A 138 19.51 -3.00 3.85
N ALA A 139 19.81 -3.84 2.86
CA ALA A 139 18.78 -4.53 2.10
C ALA A 139 17.97 -5.49 3.00
N ILE A 140 18.64 -6.22 3.90
CA ILE A 140 17.95 -7.07 4.89
C ILE A 140 17.07 -6.22 5.81
N VAL A 141 17.59 -5.11 6.36
CA VAL A 141 16.84 -4.17 7.22
C VAL A 141 15.55 -3.69 6.53
N TRP A 142 15.58 -3.43 5.23
CA TRP A 142 14.37 -3.11 4.46
C TRP A 142 13.40 -4.30 4.38
N LEU A 143 13.88 -5.47 3.96
CA LEU A 143 13.03 -6.65 3.72
C LEU A 143 12.38 -7.19 5.00
N VAL A 144 12.99 -7.01 6.17
CA VAL A 144 12.42 -7.42 7.46
C VAL A 144 11.67 -6.31 8.17
N ASN A 145 11.59 -5.10 7.61
CA ASN A 145 11.01 -3.97 8.31
C ASN A 145 9.51 -4.19 8.59
N PRO A 146 9.04 -3.99 9.84
CA PRO A 146 7.64 -4.21 10.21
C PRO A 146 6.62 -3.42 9.38
N ALA A 147 6.87 -2.13 9.10
CA ALA A 147 5.94 -1.31 8.32
C ALA A 147 5.92 -1.69 6.83
N VAL A 148 7.05 -2.15 6.30
CA VAL A 148 7.17 -2.65 4.92
C VAL A 148 6.36 -3.93 4.76
N ASN A 149 6.52 -4.89 5.67
CA ASN A 149 5.77 -6.13 5.62
C ASN A 149 4.30 -5.96 6.05
N GLY A 150 3.99 -5.04 6.97
CA GLY A 150 2.61 -4.69 7.31
C GLY A 150 1.80 -4.31 6.09
N THR A 151 2.36 -3.40 5.28
CA THR A 151 1.76 -2.99 3.99
C THR A 151 1.53 -4.15 3.04
N ILE A 152 2.47 -5.11 2.99
CA ILE A 152 2.31 -6.32 2.18
C ILE A 152 1.11 -7.14 2.68
N PHE A 153 0.97 -7.35 3.98
CA PHE A 153 -0.02 -8.29 4.54
C PHE A 153 -1.38 -7.69 4.92
N GLU A 154 -1.57 -6.38 4.83
CA GLU A 154 -2.88 -5.75 5.01
C GLU A 154 -3.86 -6.21 3.92
N ASN A 155 -3.61 -5.82 2.67
CA ASN A 155 -4.30 -6.16 1.42
C ASN A 155 -3.54 -5.44 0.29
N TYR A 156 -4.02 -5.48 -0.95
CA TYR A 156 -3.41 -4.70 -2.04
C TYR A 156 -3.71 -3.20 -1.91
N HIS A 157 -2.66 -2.38 -2.03
CA HIS A 157 -2.75 -0.92 -2.09
C HIS A 157 -1.81 -0.37 -3.18
N PRO A 158 -2.24 0.61 -3.99
CA PRO A 158 -1.37 1.30 -4.94
C PRO A 158 -0.14 1.94 -4.27
N ASP A 159 -0.27 2.35 -3.02
CA ASP A 159 0.80 2.89 -2.17
C ASP A 159 2.06 2.00 -2.14
N SER A 160 1.93 0.69 -2.36
CA SER A 160 3.04 -0.27 -2.45
C SER A 160 4.08 0.08 -3.52
N PHE A 161 3.68 0.77 -4.59
CA PHE A 161 4.61 1.28 -5.60
C PHE A 161 5.61 2.30 -5.03
N LEU A 162 5.21 3.05 -4.00
CA LEU A 162 6.07 4.01 -3.32
C LEU A 162 7.23 3.32 -2.59
N GLY A 163 7.07 2.04 -2.23
CA GLY A 163 8.13 1.21 -1.66
C GLY A 163 9.37 1.10 -2.56
N LEU A 164 9.22 1.24 -3.88
CA LEU A 164 10.33 1.33 -4.83
C LEU A 164 10.62 2.77 -5.26
N PHE A 165 9.60 3.54 -5.62
CA PHE A 165 9.82 4.83 -6.26
C PHE A 165 10.39 5.88 -5.30
N VAL A 166 9.96 5.90 -4.04
CA VAL A 166 10.49 6.84 -3.04
C VAL A 166 11.98 6.61 -2.75
N PRO A 167 12.48 5.38 -2.46
CA PRO A 167 13.92 5.19 -2.27
C PRO A 167 14.72 5.47 -3.54
N VAL A 168 14.21 5.16 -4.75
CA VAL A 168 14.88 5.57 -6.00
C VAL A 168 14.98 7.09 -6.09
N ALA A 169 13.89 7.82 -5.81
CA ALA A 169 13.87 9.29 -5.87
C ALA A 169 14.86 9.90 -4.88
N ILE A 170 14.87 9.46 -3.61
CA ILE A 170 15.79 9.96 -2.59
C ILE A 170 17.24 9.65 -2.98
N VAL A 171 17.56 8.40 -3.34
CA VAL A 171 18.93 7.99 -3.71
C VAL A 171 19.41 8.74 -4.95
N ALA A 172 18.53 8.93 -5.95
CA ALA A 172 18.86 9.66 -7.16
C ALA A 172 19.11 11.15 -6.88
N ALA A 173 18.32 11.78 -6.01
CA ALA A 173 18.54 13.14 -5.54
C ALA A 173 19.89 13.28 -4.82
N LEU A 174 20.16 12.41 -3.85
CA LEU A 174 21.41 12.42 -3.08
C LEU A 174 22.65 12.14 -3.95
N SER A 175 22.47 11.38 -5.04
CA SER A 175 23.53 11.05 -6.01
C SER A 175 23.59 12.01 -7.21
N LYS A 176 22.76 13.05 -7.24
CA LYS A 176 22.60 14.00 -8.37
C LYS A 176 22.32 13.32 -9.72
N ARG A 177 21.64 12.17 -9.72
CA ARG A 177 21.23 11.43 -10.91
C ARG A 177 19.84 11.88 -11.36
N TRP A 178 19.77 13.08 -11.92
CA TRP A 178 18.50 13.77 -12.18
C TRP A 178 17.54 13.05 -13.12
N GLY A 179 18.03 12.25 -14.08
CA GLY A 179 17.16 11.45 -14.95
C GLY A 179 16.31 10.46 -14.16
N TRP A 180 16.97 9.62 -13.34
CA TRP A 180 16.30 8.67 -12.44
C TRP A 180 15.44 9.37 -11.40
N TYR A 181 15.87 10.53 -10.92
CA TYR A 181 15.09 11.34 -9.99
C TYR A 181 13.75 11.76 -10.60
N TRP A 182 13.75 12.36 -11.80
CA TRP A 182 12.51 12.83 -12.43
C TRP A 182 11.59 11.68 -12.84
N VAL A 183 12.14 10.56 -13.31
CA VAL A 183 11.35 9.35 -13.58
C VAL A 183 10.67 8.86 -12.30
N ALA A 184 11.40 8.75 -11.19
CA ALA A 184 10.84 8.29 -9.93
C ALA A 184 9.82 9.27 -9.34
N VAL A 185 10.08 10.59 -9.40
CA VAL A 185 9.11 11.61 -8.98
C VAL A 185 7.84 11.52 -9.82
N ALA A 186 7.96 11.45 -11.15
CA ALA A 186 6.79 11.32 -12.03
C ALA A 186 5.98 10.06 -11.70
N LEU A 187 6.64 8.91 -11.50
CA LEU A 187 5.97 7.67 -11.10
C LEU A 187 5.31 7.77 -9.73
N CYS A 188 5.96 8.39 -8.73
CA CYS A 188 5.35 8.67 -7.42
C CYS A 188 4.06 9.49 -7.57
N LEU A 189 4.06 10.55 -8.38
CA LEU A 189 2.89 11.41 -8.58
C LEU A 189 1.70 10.71 -9.26
N LEU A 190 1.93 9.57 -9.91
CA LEU A 190 0.86 8.75 -10.49
C LEU A 190 0.25 7.77 -9.50
N VAL A 191 0.90 7.52 -8.35
CA VAL A 191 0.44 6.51 -7.39
C VAL A 191 -0.84 6.95 -6.68
N LYS A 192 -0.86 8.17 -6.14
CA LYS A 192 -1.96 8.70 -5.33
C LYS A 192 -1.77 10.20 -5.07
N GLU A 193 -2.85 10.91 -4.77
CA GLU A 193 -2.83 12.35 -4.51
C GLU A 193 -2.12 12.74 -3.21
N ASP A 194 -2.13 11.87 -2.19
CA ASP A 194 -1.51 12.08 -0.88
C ASP A 194 0.02 11.92 -0.88
N VAL A 195 0.60 11.47 -2.00
CA VAL A 195 2.05 11.36 -2.23
C VAL A 195 2.76 12.72 -2.09
N LEU A 196 2.02 13.84 -2.14
CA LEU A 196 2.58 15.15 -1.82
C LEU A 196 3.29 15.18 -0.45
N LEU A 197 2.82 14.35 0.51
CA LEU A 197 3.35 14.31 1.87
C LEU A 197 4.82 13.85 1.91
N VAL A 198 5.29 13.13 0.89
CA VAL A 198 6.71 12.76 0.76
C VAL A 198 7.43 13.58 -0.30
N ILE A 199 6.75 13.96 -1.39
CA ILE A 199 7.36 14.69 -2.51
C ILE A 199 7.69 16.15 -2.15
N VAL A 200 6.84 16.84 -1.38
CA VAL A 200 7.12 18.22 -0.94
C VAL A 200 8.36 18.27 -0.03
N PRO A 201 8.47 17.46 1.03
CA PRO A 201 9.69 17.39 1.83
C PRO A 201 10.94 16.96 1.03
N LEU A 202 10.78 16.05 0.06
CA LEU A 202 11.88 15.67 -0.84
C LEU A 202 12.35 16.87 -1.68
N GLY A 203 11.44 17.66 -2.23
CA GLY A 203 11.76 18.89 -2.95
C GLY A 203 12.46 19.91 -2.06
N ALA A 204 11.99 20.07 -0.81
CA ALA A 204 12.64 20.92 0.19
C ALA A 204 14.08 20.46 0.49
N LEU A 205 14.30 19.15 0.69
CA LEU A 205 15.65 18.58 0.87
C LEU A 205 16.56 18.91 -0.32
N VAL A 206 16.07 18.76 -1.56
CA VAL A 206 16.85 19.09 -2.77
C VAL A 206 17.20 20.57 -2.81
N ALA A 207 16.27 21.46 -2.45
CA ALA A 207 16.53 22.90 -2.38
C ALA A 207 17.56 23.26 -1.29
N MET A 208 17.42 22.69 -0.09
CA MET A 208 18.35 22.89 1.04
C MET A 208 19.77 22.42 0.72
N ARG A 209 19.93 21.42 -0.14
CA ARG A 209 21.23 20.91 -0.59
C ARG A 209 21.84 21.68 -1.78
N GLY A 210 21.26 22.83 -2.13
CA GLY A 210 21.82 23.78 -3.10
C GLY A 210 21.25 23.67 -4.52
N ASP A 211 20.33 22.74 -4.79
CA ASP A 211 19.68 22.59 -6.10
C ASP A 211 18.27 23.23 -6.09
N THR A 212 18.19 24.51 -5.69
CA THR A 212 16.94 25.26 -5.44
C THR A 212 15.93 25.16 -6.58
N ARG A 213 16.37 25.33 -7.84
CA ARG A 213 15.48 25.24 -9.02
C ARG A 213 14.76 23.89 -9.10
N ARG A 214 15.49 22.79 -8.87
CA ARG A 214 14.91 21.43 -8.93
C ARG A 214 14.04 21.18 -7.72
N GLY A 215 14.47 21.61 -6.54
CA GLY A 215 13.69 21.48 -5.31
C GLY A 215 12.35 22.19 -5.39
N VAL A 216 12.34 23.46 -5.84
CA VAL A 216 11.10 24.22 -6.06
C VAL A 216 10.21 23.55 -7.11
N LEU A 217 10.79 23.11 -8.23
CA LEU A 217 10.03 22.39 -9.27
C LEU A 217 9.36 21.13 -8.70
N THR A 218 10.05 20.35 -7.88
CA THR A 218 9.48 19.16 -7.23
C THR A 218 8.37 19.51 -6.26
N VAL A 219 8.54 20.54 -5.43
CA VAL A 219 7.49 21.02 -4.50
C VAL A 219 6.25 21.45 -5.29
N THR A 220 6.43 22.31 -6.29
CA THR A 220 5.33 22.81 -7.12
C THR A 220 4.66 21.68 -7.89
N ALA A 221 5.41 20.72 -8.43
CA ALA A 221 4.85 19.55 -9.12
C ALA A 221 4.03 18.67 -8.18
N GLY A 222 4.51 18.39 -6.97
CA GLY A 222 3.78 17.61 -5.96
C GLY A 222 2.46 18.27 -5.56
N ILE A 223 2.49 19.57 -5.25
CA ILE A 223 1.28 20.33 -4.90
C ILE A 223 0.32 20.37 -6.09
N THR A 224 0.82 20.65 -7.30
CA THR A 224 -0.02 20.73 -8.51
C THR A 224 -0.68 19.40 -8.81
N ALA A 225 0.06 18.29 -8.75
CA ALA A 225 -0.48 16.95 -8.99
C ALA A 225 -1.57 16.60 -7.97
N ALA A 226 -1.36 16.89 -6.69
CA ALA A 226 -2.38 16.67 -5.67
C ALA A 226 -3.64 17.52 -5.90
N LEU A 227 -3.49 18.81 -6.23
CA LEU A 227 -4.62 19.69 -6.53
C LEU A 227 -5.38 19.24 -7.78
N LEU A 228 -4.69 18.82 -8.84
CA LEU A 228 -5.31 18.27 -10.03
C LEU A 228 -6.02 16.94 -9.72
N GLY A 229 -5.39 16.05 -8.96
CA GLY A 229 -5.99 14.79 -8.50
C GLY A 229 -7.30 15.04 -7.73
N MET A 230 -7.27 15.90 -6.71
CA MET A 230 -8.43 16.17 -5.87
C MET A 230 -9.51 16.99 -6.59
N PHE A 231 -9.16 18.17 -7.11
CA PHE A 231 -10.16 19.15 -7.58
C PHE A 231 -10.53 19.00 -9.05
N VAL A 232 -9.72 18.30 -9.85
CA VAL A 232 -10.04 18.02 -11.26
C VAL A 232 -10.46 16.57 -11.43
N LEU A 233 -9.63 15.59 -11.08
CA LEU A 233 -9.95 14.19 -11.34
C LEU A 233 -11.06 13.67 -10.43
N MET A 234 -10.82 13.65 -9.11
CA MET A 234 -11.75 13.07 -8.13
C MET A 234 -13.07 13.82 -8.09
N LYS A 235 -13.03 15.16 -7.98
CA LYS A 235 -14.24 15.99 -7.95
C LYS A 235 -15.13 15.80 -9.18
N ASN A 236 -14.58 15.70 -10.40
CA ASN A 236 -15.42 15.49 -11.59
C ASN A 236 -15.97 14.05 -11.69
N LEU A 237 -15.29 13.07 -11.09
CA LEU A 237 -15.72 11.66 -11.15
C LEU A 237 -16.71 11.27 -10.05
N ILE A 238 -16.61 11.86 -8.85
CA ILE A 238 -17.45 11.49 -7.70
C ILE A 238 -18.12 12.69 -7.00
N GLY A 239 -18.00 13.90 -7.55
CA GLY A 239 -18.66 15.11 -7.05
C GLY A 239 -17.93 15.86 -5.92
N VAL A 240 -16.95 15.23 -5.28
CA VAL A 240 -16.20 15.80 -4.13
C VAL A 240 -14.69 15.63 -4.28
N PRO A 241 -13.87 16.59 -3.80
CA PRO A 241 -12.41 16.52 -3.93
C PRO A 241 -11.74 15.56 -2.93
N THR A 242 -12.43 15.23 -1.83
CA THR A 242 -12.01 14.24 -0.86
C THR A 242 -13.20 13.83 0.00
N ARG A 243 -13.24 12.55 0.40
CA ARG A 243 -14.20 12.03 1.39
C ARG A 243 -13.59 11.85 2.78
N ASN A 244 -12.29 12.05 2.91
CA ASN A 244 -11.52 11.73 4.10
C ASN A 244 -11.28 12.95 5.02
N GLY A 245 -12.06 14.02 4.87
CA GLY A 245 -11.93 15.24 5.69
C GLY A 245 -12.17 14.99 7.19
N TRP A 246 -13.02 14.02 7.53
CA TRP A 246 -13.31 13.60 8.91
C TRP A 246 -12.08 13.03 9.65
N ARG A 247 -11.03 12.64 8.91
CA ARG A 247 -9.78 12.15 9.48
C ARG A 247 -9.03 13.23 10.26
N ILE A 248 -9.32 14.51 10.06
CA ILE A 248 -8.68 15.59 10.81
C ILE A 248 -9.52 15.91 12.06
N PRO A 249 -8.94 15.85 13.27
CA PRO A 249 -9.65 16.06 14.54
C PRO A 249 -10.14 17.50 14.72
N PHE A 250 -10.94 17.68 15.78
CA PHE A 250 -11.45 18.98 16.23
C PHE A 250 -12.25 19.77 15.18
N GLY A 251 -12.86 19.08 14.21
CA GLY A 251 -13.67 19.72 13.16
C GLY A 251 -12.89 20.15 11.91
N GLY A 252 -11.71 19.55 11.67
CA GLY A 252 -10.91 19.80 10.48
C GLY A 252 -9.69 20.69 10.76
N ILE A 253 -9.01 21.14 9.69
CA ILE A 253 -7.75 21.88 9.79
C ILE A 253 -7.89 23.14 10.66
N THR A 254 -8.93 23.94 10.39
CA THR A 254 -9.19 25.19 11.14
C THR A 254 -9.49 24.91 12.61
N GLY A 255 -10.23 23.84 12.88
CA GLY A 255 -10.54 23.38 14.22
C GLY A 255 -9.31 22.91 14.99
N PHE A 256 -8.45 22.11 14.36
CA PHE A 256 -7.17 21.67 14.94
C PHE A 256 -6.24 22.85 15.27
N ILE A 257 -6.13 23.83 14.37
CA ILE A 257 -5.33 25.04 14.60
C ILE A 257 -5.90 25.84 15.78
N LYS A 258 -7.22 26.05 15.80
CA LYS A 258 -7.89 26.75 16.91
C LYS A 258 -7.62 26.04 18.24
N GLU A 259 -7.82 24.74 18.30
CA GLU A 259 -7.65 23.94 19.51
C GLU A 259 -6.19 23.94 20.00
N SER A 260 -5.23 23.96 19.07
CA SER A 260 -3.80 24.07 19.41
C SER A 260 -3.44 25.35 20.13
N VAL A 261 -4.19 26.44 19.88
CA VAL A 261 -3.97 27.75 20.53
C VAL A 261 -4.84 27.90 21.77
N THR A 262 -6.12 27.51 21.71
CA THR A 262 -7.07 27.75 22.81
C THR A 262 -6.96 26.70 23.91
N ASN A 263 -6.61 25.46 23.58
CA ASN A 263 -6.58 24.32 24.50
C ASN A 263 -5.39 23.37 24.22
N PRO A 264 -4.13 23.85 24.30
CA PRO A 264 -2.95 23.06 23.93
C PRO A 264 -2.80 21.76 24.73
N THR A 265 -3.29 21.73 25.98
CA THR A 265 -3.31 20.50 26.80
C THR A 265 -4.22 19.42 26.19
N ASN A 266 -5.32 19.80 25.55
CA ASN A 266 -6.20 18.84 24.90
C ASN A 266 -5.54 18.22 23.66
N VAL A 267 -4.90 19.05 22.82
CA VAL A 267 -4.12 18.59 21.68
C VAL A 267 -2.98 17.67 22.11
N PHE A 268 -2.26 18.02 23.18
CA PHE A 268 -1.21 17.16 23.74
C PHE A 268 -1.76 15.80 24.16
N ARG A 269 -2.85 15.78 24.96
CA ARG A 269 -3.49 14.52 25.39
C ARG A 269 -3.92 13.68 24.19
N TYR A 270 -4.54 14.30 23.19
CA TYR A 270 -4.93 13.64 21.95
C TYR A 270 -3.73 13.00 21.24
N LEU A 271 -2.67 13.77 20.98
CA LEU A 271 -1.47 13.30 20.27
C LEU A 271 -0.70 12.23 21.06
N THR A 272 -0.90 12.12 22.38
CA THR A 272 -0.31 11.07 23.23
C THR A 272 -1.22 9.87 23.47
N SER A 273 -2.46 9.89 22.98
CA SER A 273 -3.47 8.85 23.24
C SER A 273 -3.46 7.71 22.21
N GLU A 274 -4.16 6.62 22.53
CA GLU A 274 -4.46 5.49 21.61
C GLU A 274 -3.22 4.85 20.95
N GLY A 275 -2.06 4.91 21.61
CA GLY A 275 -0.83 4.32 21.07
C GLY A 275 -0.12 5.18 20.02
N ARG A 276 -0.52 6.44 19.80
CA ARG A 276 0.19 7.37 18.88
C ARG A 276 1.67 7.54 19.22
N VAL A 277 2.06 7.51 20.50
CA VAL A 277 3.49 7.53 20.88
C VAL A 277 4.17 6.22 20.50
N MET A 278 3.47 5.09 20.67
CA MET A 278 3.96 3.77 20.27
C MET A 278 4.18 3.69 18.76
N TYR A 279 3.36 4.38 17.96
CA TYR A 279 3.59 4.51 16.51
C TYR A 279 4.98 5.06 16.19
N TRP A 280 5.35 6.19 16.80
CA TRP A 280 6.68 6.78 16.63
C TRP A 280 7.79 5.82 17.09
N TRP A 281 7.60 5.15 18.22
CA TRP A 281 8.53 4.12 18.67
C TRP A 281 8.71 3.01 17.63
N LYS A 282 7.60 2.43 17.13
CA LYS A 282 7.60 1.38 16.11
C LYS A 282 8.22 1.82 14.77
N MET A 283 8.10 3.11 14.41
CA MET A 283 8.69 3.65 13.18
C MET A 283 10.21 3.85 13.27
N PHE A 284 10.75 4.17 14.45
CA PHE A 284 12.18 4.45 14.61
C PHE A 284 12.98 3.29 15.23
N ALA A 285 12.34 2.40 16.00
CA ALA A 285 13.00 1.29 16.71
C ALA A 285 13.69 0.30 15.76
N PRO A 286 13.13 -0.07 14.59
CA PRO A 286 13.85 -0.90 13.62
C PRO A 286 15.18 -0.29 13.15
N PHE A 287 15.33 1.03 13.28
CA PHE A 287 16.53 1.78 12.92
C PHE A 287 17.43 2.12 14.11
N ALA A 288 17.15 1.57 15.29
CA ALA A 288 17.83 1.88 16.55
C ALA A 288 17.92 3.39 16.83
N MET A 289 16.88 4.16 16.44
CA MET A 289 16.83 5.63 16.49
C MET A 289 17.90 6.35 15.65
N LEU A 290 18.75 5.63 14.89
CA LEU A 290 19.87 6.23 14.16
C LEU A 290 19.45 7.03 12.92
N SER A 291 18.17 7.00 12.53
CA SER A 291 17.64 7.89 11.49
C SER A 291 17.85 9.37 11.84
N LEU A 292 17.98 9.68 13.13
CA LEU A 292 18.25 11.03 13.64
C LEU A 292 19.70 11.50 13.40
N LEU A 293 20.61 10.62 12.97
CA LEU A 293 21.99 11.00 12.63
C LEU A 293 22.08 11.83 11.34
N ALA A 294 21.05 11.82 10.49
CA ALA A 294 20.90 12.67 9.32
C ALA A 294 19.49 13.26 9.27
N PRO A 295 19.17 14.19 10.19
CA PRO A 295 17.81 14.71 10.35
C PRO A 295 17.31 15.40 9.08
N GLU A 296 18.22 15.95 8.26
CA GLU A 296 17.84 16.57 7.00
C GLU A 296 17.25 15.57 5.99
N VAL A 297 17.66 14.30 6.04
CA VAL A 297 17.10 13.24 5.19
C VAL A 297 15.85 12.64 5.84
N ALA A 298 15.87 12.42 7.16
CA ALA A 298 14.72 11.88 7.89
C ALA A 298 13.50 12.81 7.83
N MET A 299 13.71 14.13 7.71
CA MET A 299 12.65 15.13 7.55
C MET A 299 11.81 14.93 6.28
N VAL A 300 12.29 14.15 5.30
CA VAL A 300 11.46 13.76 4.14
C VAL A 300 10.21 12.97 4.56
N SER A 301 10.28 12.25 5.69
CA SER A 301 9.15 11.51 6.27
C SER A 301 8.25 12.36 7.19
N ALA A 302 8.62 13.61 7.47
CA ALA A 302 8.00 14.38 8.55
C ALA A 302 6.50 14.60 8.34
N LEU A 303 6.06 15.01 7.15
CA LEU A 303 4.65 15.26 6.91
C LEU A 303 3.81 13.97 6.94
N VAL A 304 4.36 12.84 6.49
CA VAL A 304 3.71 11.54 6.59
C VAL A 304 3.51 11.16 8.05
N LEU A 305 4.59 11.18 8.85
CA LEU A 305 4.53 10.78 10.26
C LEU A 305 3.61 11.68 11.10
N VAL A 306 3.69 13.00 10.88
CA VAL A 306 2.81 13.97 11.56
C VAL A 306 1.37 13.82 11.10
N GLY A 307 1.13 13.72 9.79
CA GLY A 307 -0.22 13.53 9.25
C GLY A 307 -0.88 12.26 9.77
N ASN A 308 -0.12 11.16 9.85
CA ASN A 308 -0.58 9.89 10.42
C ASN A 308 -0.92 10.02 11.90
N THR A 309 -0.10 10.72 12.68
CA THR A 309 -0.30 10.92 14.13
C THR A 309 -1.51 11.82 14.43
N VAL A 310 -1.71 12.86 13.63
CA VAL A 310 -2.81 13.83 13.80
C VAL A 310 -4.17 13.18 13.45
N SER A 311 -4.19 12.08 12.72
CA SER A 311 -5.43 11.51 12.20
C SER A 311 -6.35 10.89 13.28
N ASN A 312 -7.66 11.05 13.08
CA ASN A 312 -8.73 10.28 13.73
C ASN A 312 -8.84 8.85 13.21
N PHE A 313 -8.25 8.57 12.04
CA PHE A 313 -8.32 7.23 11.45
C PHE A 313 -7.17 6.37 11.95
N TRP A 314 -7.48 5.45 12.84
CA TRP A 314 -6.48 4.70 13.60
C TRP A 314 -5.52 3.89 12.74
N TYR A 315 -5.92 3.46 11.55
CA TYR A 315 -5.07 2.75 10.59
C TYR A 315 -3.82 3.58 10.24
N GLN A 316 -3.90 4.92 10.23
CA GLN A 316 -2.78 5.75 9.81
C GLN A 316 -1.60 5.73 10.80
N PHE A 317 -1.87 5.55 12.10
CA PHE A 317 -0.83 5.47 13.14
C PHE A 317 -0.58 4.03 13.62
N HIS A 318 -0.89 3.03 12.79
CA HIS A 318 -0.55 1.64 13.01
C HIS A 318 0.35 1.15 11.88
N ILE A 319 1.47 0.51 12.21
CA ILE A 319 2.50 0.12 11.24
C ILE A 319 2.09 -1.06 10.38
N GLU A 320 1.05 -1.77 10.82
CA GLU A 320 0.45 -2.91 10.15
C GLU A 320 -0.28 -2.48 8.86
N TYR A 321 -0.55 -1.18 8.69
CA TYR A 321 -1.25 -0.60 7.54
C TYR A 321 -0.31 0.23 6.62
N HIS A 322 -0.69 0.33 5.34
CA HIS A 322 0.10 0.87 4.23
C HIS A 322 0.57 2.33 4.39
N TYR A 323 -0.12 3.13 5.21
CA TYR A 323 0.22 4.55 5.45
C TYR A 323 1.64 4.75 5.97
N SER A 324 2.19 3.73 6.65
CA SER A 324 3.51 3.79 7.26
C SER A 324 4.65 3.55 6.27
N LEU A 325 4.41 2.79 5.19
CA LEU A 325 5.42 2.45 4.17
C LEU A 325 6.10 3.69 3.62
N VAL A 326 5.32 4.74 3.32
CA VAL A 326 5.79 5.95 2.65
C VAL A 326 6.91 6.65 3.41
N ALA A 327 6.91 6.54 4.75
CA ALA A 327 7.91 7.14 5.62
C ALA A 327 9.20 6.30 5.75
N VAL A 328 9.14 4.97 5.56
CA VAL A 328 10.27 4.06 5.82
C VAL A 328 11.52 4.38 4.97
N PRO A 329 11.42 4.63 3.64
CA PRO A 329 12.59 4.85 2.79
C PRO A 329 13.50 5.98 3.29
N ALA A 330 12.93 7.13 3.65
CA ALA A 330 13.70 8.28 4.11
C ALA A 330 14.32 8.05 5.49
N LEU A 331 13.62 7.38 6.40
CA LEU A 331 14.18 7.00 7.71
C LEU A 331 15.39 6.07 7.55
N LEU A 332 15.27 5.03 6.72
CA LEU A 332 16.34 4.07 6.48
C LEU A 332 17.54 4.74 5.78
N ILE A 333 17.29 5.54 4.74
CA ILE A 333 18.35 6.27 4.02
C ILE A 333 19.04 7.29 4.94
N ALA A 334 18.32 7.90 5.88
CA ALA A 334 18.91 8.78 6.88
C ALA A 334 19.90 8.05 7.79
N VAL A 335 19.63 6.81 8.19
CA VAL A 335 20.61 5.96 8.91
C VAL A 335 21.88 5.82 8.08
N ILE A 336 21.75 5.45 6.80
CA ILE A 336 22.90 5.24 5.91
C ILE A 336 23.73 6.52 5.79
N VAL A 337 23.08 7.66 5.55
CA VAL A 337 23.76 8.97 5.44
C VAL A 337 24.44 9.36 6.75
N GLY A 338 23.77 9.15 7.88
CA GLY A 338 24.30 9.43 9.20
C GLY A 338 25.52 8.58 9.53
N LEU A 339 25.49 7.29 9.20
CA LEU A 339 26.63 6.38 9.38
C LEU A 339 27.82 6.68 8.47
N GLY A 340 27.60 7.39 7.35
CA GLY A 340 28.67 7.94 6.53
C GLY A 340 29.53 8.97 7.28
N ARG A 341 28.98 9.63 8.31
CA ARG A 341 29.64 10.67 9.11
C ARG A 341 30.50 10.12 10.25
N VAL A 342 30.37 8.83 10.59
CA VAL A 342 31.12 8.20 11.67
C VAL A 342 32.32 7.40 11.15
N GLY A 343 33.35 7.27 11.99
CA GLY A 343 34.55 6.48 11.69
C GLY A 343 34.26 4.99 11.52
N MET A 344 35.12 4.28 10.79
CA MET A 344 34.84 2.91 10.33
C MET A 344 34.59 1.89 11.46
N GLY A 345 35.33 1.99 12.57
CA GLY A 345 35.13 1.09 13.73
C GLY A 345 33.73 1.22 14.31
N MET A 346 33.34 2.45 14.68
CA MET A 346 32.00 2.74 15.18
C MET A 346 30.91 2.43 14.15
N ARG A 347 31.16 2.69 12.87
CA ARG A 347 30.21 2.35 11.79
C ARG A 347 29.84 0.88 11.79
N ARG A 348 30.81 -0.03 11.94
CA ARG A 348 30.54 -1.48 11.96
C ARG A 348 29.66 -1.87 13.14
N ILE A 349 29.94 -1.31 14.31
CA ILE A 349 29.15 -1.54 15.53
C ILE A 349 27.72 -1.02 15.33
N LEU A 350 27.55 0.21 14.87
CA LEU A 350 26.23 0.80 14.68
C LEU A 350 25.41 0.10 13.59
N VAL A 351 26.03 -0.37 12.51
CA VAL A 351 25.34 -1.22 11.52
C VAL A 351 24.85 -2.52 12.16
N ALA A 352 25.66 -3.17 13.00
CA ALA A 352 25.24 -4.37 13.73
C ALA A 352 24.10 -4.06 14.70
N VAL A 353 24.15 -2.92 15.41
CA VAL A 353 23.06 -2.46 16.29
C VAL A 353 21.77 -2.26 15.50
N VAL A 354 21.80 -1.61 14.33
CA VAL A 354 20.61 -1.45 13.47
C VAL A 354 20.09 -2.80 13.00
N LEU A 355 20.97 -3.70 12.56
CA LEU A 355 20.56 -5.03 12.11
C LEU A 355 19.87 -5.81 13.23
N VAL A 356 20.47 -5.87 14.43
CA VAL A 356 19.90 -6.55 15.59
C VAL A 356 18.58 -5.92 16.00
N SER A 357 18.52 -4.59 16.06
CA SER A 357 17.28 -3.86 16.38
C SER A 357 16.17 -4.14 15.35
N SER A 358 16.52 -4.16 14.06
CA SER A 358 15.59 -4.46 12.98
C SER A 358 15.09 -5.90 13.04
N LEU A 359 15.96 -6.88 13.29
CA LEU A 359 15.57 -8.29 13.42
C LEU A 359 14.71 -8.52 14.66
N TRP A 360 15.04 -7.87 15.79
CA TRP A 360 14.25 -7.94 17.00
C TRP A 360 12.86 -7.30 16.83
N CYS A 361 12.79 -6.10 16.24
CA CYS A 361 11.51 -5.48 15.91
C CYS A 361 10.72 -6.32 14.90
N ALA A 362 11.42 -6.95 13.94
CA ALA A 362 10.79 -7.85 12.98
C ALA A 362 10.19 -9.08 13.65
N SER A 363 10.87 -9.68 14.63
CA SER A 363 10.31 -10.83 15.35
C SER A 363 9.10 -10.48 16.21
N LEU A 364 8.96 -9.22 16.62
CA LEU A 364 7.84 -8.75 17.44
C LEU A 364 6.65 -8.25 16.61
N TRP A 365 6.90 -7.57 15.49
CA TRP A 365 5.87 -6.78 14.78
C TRP A 365 5.81 -7.01 13.27
N SER A 366 6.74 -7.77 12.69
CA SER A 366 6.76 -8.02 11.25
C SER A 366 6.24 -9.40 10.90
N TYR A 367 5.80 -9.54 9.66
CA TYR A 367 5.47 -10.81 9.05
C TYR A 367 6.73 -11.46 8.48
N VAL A 368 7.44 -12.20 9.34
CA VAL A 368 8.68 -12.91 9.00
C VAL A 368 8.63 -14.34 9.52
N PRO A 369 9.36 -15.31 8.93
CA PRO A 369 9.34 -16.70 9.36
C PRO A 369 9.79 -16.94 10.81
N PHE A 370 10.51 -15.98 11.40
CA PHE A 370 11.06 -16.04 12.76
C PHE A 370 10.30 -15.12 13.74
N ARG A 371 9.05 -14.75 13.43
CA ARG A 371 8.20 -14.02 14.37
C ARG A 371 7.91 -14.85 15.63
N MET A 372 7.71 -14.18 16.76
CA MET A 372 7.56 -14.81 18.07
C MET A 372 6.18 -15.47 18.29
N ASP A 373 5.18 -15.04 17.56
CA ASP A 373 3.79 -15.48 17.63
C ASP A 373 3.31 -16.03 16.27
N GLU A 374 2.39 -16.98 16.27
CA GLU A 374 1.79 -17.44 15.02
C GLU A 374 0.90 -16.35 14.42
N TYR A 375 0.90 -16.23 13.09
CA TYR A 375 -0.03 -15.34 12.42
C TYR A 375 -1.37 -16.06 12.22
N PRO A 376 -2.44 -15.66 12.94
CA PRO A 376 -3.73 -16.32 12.79
C PRO A 376 -4.32 -15.96 11.43
N HIS A 377 -4.47 -16.98 10.59
CA HIS A 377 -5.19 -16.86 9.33
C HIS A 377 -5.79 -18.22 8.96
N TRP A 378 -6.80 -18.18 8.11
CA TRP A 378 -7.23 -19.37 7.39
C TRP A 378 -6.36 -19.49 6.13
N GLY A 379 -5.86 -20.69 5.88
CA GLY A 379 -5.19 -21.03 4.64
C GLY A 379 -6.17 -21.59 3.61
N ALA A 380 -5.67 -21.88 2.40
CA ALA A 380 -6.45 -22.38 1.27
C ALA A 380 -7.17 -23.71 1.56
N GLN A 381 -6.67 -24.50 2.52
CA GLN A 381 -7.22 -25.81 2.89
C GLN A 381 -8.24 -25.72 4.04
N HIS A 382 -8.54 -24.52 4.54
CA HIS A 382 -9.51 -24.36 5.61
C HIS A 382 -10.90 -24.80 5.14
N PRO A 383 -11.66 -25.61 5.92
CA PRO A 383 -12.95 -26.17 5.47
C PRO A 383 -13.96 -25.12 5.01
N VAL A 384 -14.00 -23.96 5.68
CA VAL A 384 -14.88 -22.83 5.30
C VAL A 384 -14.52 -22.27 3.93
N ALA A 385 -13.22 -22.18 3.63
CA ALA A 385 -12.71 -21.65 2.36
C ALA A 385 -12.94 -22.63 1.20
N LEU A 386 -12.68 -23.93 1.41
CA LEU A 386 -12.98 -24.98 0.43
C LEU A 386 -14.48 -25.01 0.09
N ALA A 387 -15.33 -24.89 1.11
CA ALA A 387 -16.77 -24.81 0.93
C ALA A 387 -17.21 -23.53 0.19
N ALA A 388 -16.56 -22.39 0.40
CA ALA A 388 -16.84 -21.18 -0.38
C ALA A 388 -16.46 -21.36 -1.85
N ASN A 389 -15.28 -21.94 -2.10
CA ASN A 389 -14.78 -22.20 -3.45
C ASN A 389 -15.69 -23.14 -4.26
N GLU A 390 -16.29 -24.13 -3.59
CA GLU A 390 -17.35 -24.96 -4.19
C GLU A 390 -18.55 -24.10 -4.63
N MET A 391 -19.02 -23.20 -3.76
CA MET A 391 -20.18 -22.35 -4.06
C MET A 391 -19.97 -21.42 -5.25
N TYR A 392 -18.74 -20.95 -5.47
CA TYR A 392 -18.39 -20.09 -6.60
C TYR A 392 -18.68 -20.74 -7.95
N GLY A 393 -18.57 -22.07 -8.05
CA GLY A 393 -18.86 -22.82 -9.28
C GLY A 393 -20.33 -22.81 -9.70
N TYR A 394 -21.26 -22.51 -8.79
CA TYR A 394 -22.69 -22.44 -9.08
C TYR A 394 -23.18 -21.05 -9.49
N VAL A 395 -22.32 -20.02 -9.37
CA VAL A 395 -22.69 -18.63 -9.71
C VAL A 395 -22.37 -18.38 -11.19
N PRO A 396 -23.35 -17.97 -12.02
CA PRO A 396 -23.08 -17.58 -13.40
C PRO A 396 -22.08 -16.41 -13.47
N LYS A 397 -21.19 -16.42 -14.47
CA LYS A 397 -20.07 -15.45 -14.57
C LYS A 397 -20.53 -13.99 -14.67
N ASP A 398 -21.63 -13.76 -15.38
CA ASP A 398 -22.17 -12.42 -15.64
C ASP A 398 -23.30 -12.02 -14.68
N ALA A 399 -23.63 -12.88 -13.71
CA ALA A 399 -24.73 -12.64 -12.78
C ALA A 399 -24.43 -11.48 -11.82
N LYS A 400 -25.44 -10.62 -11.62
CA LYS A 400 -25.45 -9.56 -10.62
C LYS A 400 -25.61 -10.17 -9.22
N ILE A 401 -24.58 -10.06 -8.41
CA ILE A 401 -24.52 -10.75 -7.11
C ILE A 401 -24.19 -9.79 -5.96
N SER A 402 -24.81 -10.02 -4.80
CA SER A 402 -24.40 -9.44 -3.52
C SER A 402 -23.78 -10.53 -2.64
N VAL A 403 -22.58 -10.32 -2.13
CA VAL A 403 -21.83 -11.35 -1.39
C VAL A 403 -21.20 -10.81 -0.11
N LEU A 404 -20.88 -11.69 0.84
CA LEU A 404 -20.12 -11.29 2.03
C LEU A 404 -18.73 -10.72 1.63
N TYR A 405 -18.26 -9.71 2.37
CA TYR A 405 -17.00 -9.00 2.11
C TYR A 405 -15.80 -9.90 1.82
N SER A 406 -15.65 -11.02 2.54
CA SER A 406 -14.52 -11.94 2.39
C SER A 406 -14.56 -12.78 1.11
N THR A 407 -15.74 -12.91 0.50
CA THR A 407 -15.94 -13.67 -0.75
C THR A 407 -15.89 -12.79 -2.00
N ALA A 408 -16.09 -11.49 -1.84
CA ALA A 408 -16.11 -10.53 -2.94
C ALA A 408 -14.83 -10.56 -3.81
N PRO A 409 -13.60 -10.58 -3.26
CA PRO A 409 -12.38 -10.65 -4.07
C PRO A 409 -12.29 -11.88 -4.99
N HIS A 410 -12.95 -12.99 -4.62
CA HIS A 410 -12.95 -14.22 -5.42
C HIS A 410 -13.94 -14.19 -6.59
N LEU A 411 -14.87 -13.24 -6.57
CA LEU A 411 -15.97 -13.11 -7.52
C LEU A 411 -15.95 -11.76 -8.24
N ALA A 412 -14.93 -10.92 -8.03
CA ALA A 412 -14.86 -9.53 -8.45
C ALA A 412 -14.83 -9.31 -9.97
N HIS A 413 -14.54 -10.34 -10.78
CA HIS A 413 -14.41 -10.24 -12.24
C HIS A 413 -15.78 -10.25 -12.95
N ARG A 414 -16.59 -9.25 -12.62
CA ARG A 414 -17.88 -8.99 -13.23
C ARG A 414 -18.21 -7.49 -13.18
N LYS A 415 -19.12 -7.06 -14.06
CA LYS A 415 -19.54 -5.67 -14.14
C LYS A 415 -20.28 -5.19 -12.89
N GLU A 416 -21.07 -6.07 -12.30
CA GLU A 416 -21.93 -5.77 -11.16
C GLU A 416 -21.75 -6.85 -10.07
N ILE A 417 -21.00 -6.48 -9.03
CA ILE A 417 -20.86 -7.22 -7.77
C ILE A 417 -20.99 -6.24 -6.61
N TYR A 418 -21.65 -6.66 -5.53
CA TYR A 418 -21.87 -5.82 -4.37
C TYR A 418 -21.42 -6.54 -3.11
N GLN A 419 -20.92 -5.77 -2.15
CA GLN A 419 -20.73 -6.27 -0.79
C GLN A 419 -22.06 -6.18 -0.05
N PHE A 420 -22.59 -7.33 0.37
CA PHE A 420 -23.75 -7.42 1.24
C PHE A 420 -23.53 -6.57 2.50
N PRO A 421 -24.50 -5.73 2.91
CA PRO A 421 -25.91 -5.71 2.47
C PRO A 421 -26.21 -4.81 1.27
N ASN A 422 -25.21 -4.21 0.62
CA ASN A 422 -25.47 -3.44 -0.60
C ASN A 422 -25.91 -4.38 -1.73
N PRO A 423 -26.86 -3.96 -2.58
CA PRO A 423 -27.55 -2.67 -2.59
C PRO A 423 -28.89 -2.65 -1.81
N PHE A 424 -29.23 -3.72 -1.06
CA PHE A 424 -30.47 -3.82 -0.29
C PHE A 424 -30.57 -2.78 0.83
N ARG A 425 -29.42 -2.48 1.45
CA ARG A 425 -29.24 -1.37 2.37
C ARG A 425 -27.90 -0.72 2.05
N ILE A 426 -27.93 0.57 1.76
CA ILE A 426 -26.73 1.35 1.44
C ILE A 426 -25.86 1.43 2.69
N VAL A 427 -24.65 0.85 2.60
CA VAL A 427 -23.63 0.90 3.64
C VAL A 427 -22.28 1.22 3.03
N MET A 428 -21.73 2.38 3.38
CA MET A 428 -20.47 2.91 2.85
C MET A 428 -20.40 2.99 1.31
N TYR A 429 -21.55 2.93 0.62
CA TYR A 429 -21.64 2.79 -0.83
C TYR A 429 -21.93 4.13 -1.50
N GLY A 430 -21.14 4.45 -2.53
CA GLY A 430 -21.29 5.71 -3.26
C GLY A 430 -20.66 6.91 -2.54
N PRO A 431 -20.63 8.08 -3.21
CA PRO A 431 -20.07 9.29 -2.63
C PRO A 431 -21.02 10.00 -1.66
N ASP A 432 -22.34 9.88 -1.87
CA ASP A 432 -23.39 10.53 -1.09
C ASP A 432 -23.71 9.74 0.18
N THR A 433 -23.40 10.31 1.35
CA THR A 433 -23.66 9.69 2.64
C THR A 433 -25.08 9.93 3.15
N SER A 434 -25.88 10.78 2.49
CA SER A 434 -27.27 11.06 2.90
C SER A 434 -28.21 9.87 2.63
N THR A 435 -27.81 8.98 1.73
CA THR A 435 -28.54 7.76 1.38
C THR A 435 -28.19 6.56 2.26
N GLU A 436 -27.27 6.71 3.22
CA GLU A 436 -26.84 5.64 4.12
C GLU A 436 -28.06 5.05 4.85
N GLY A 437 -28.15 3.71 4.88
CA GLY A 437 -29.26 2.98 5.48
C GLY A 437 -30.52 2.84 4.61
N GLN A 438 -30.59 3.50 3.46
CA GLN A 438 -31.74 3.40 2.53
C GLN A 438 -31.59 2.19 1.59
N ARG A 439 -32.69 1.70 1.01
CA ARG A 439 -32.68 0.69 -0.06
C ARG A 439 -32.35 1.37 -1.40
N SER A 440 -31.39 0.84 -2.14
CA SER A 440 -31.06 1.34 -3.48
C SER A 440 -31.97 0.72 -4.54
N PRO A 441 -32.37 1.46 -5.59
CA PRO A 441 -33.07 0.89 -6.75
C PRO A 441 -32.30 -0.25 -7.43
N LEU A 442 -30.97 -0.29 -7.27
CA LEU A 442 -30.12 -1.37 -7.78
C LEU A 442 -30.42 -2.73 -7.14
N ALA A 443 -31.10 -2.76 -5.99
CA ALA A 443 -31.53 -3.99 -5.33
C ALA A 443 -32.39 -4.88 -6.21
N GLU A 444 -33.24 -4.30 -7.06
CA GLU A 444 -34.14 -5.07 -7.91
C GLU A 444 -33.43 -5.88 -8.99
N GLY A 445 -32.22 -5.47 -9.38
CA GLY A 445 -31.41 -6.21 -10.35
C GLY A 445 -30.57 -7.34 -9.76
N ILE A 446 -30.58 -7.56 -8.45
CA ILE A 446 -29.71 -8.58 -7.84
C ILE A 446 -30.30 -9.97 -8.06
N GLU A 447 -29.58 -10.79 -8.84
CA GLU A 447 -29.99 -12.13 -9.22
C GLU A 447 -29.62 -13.17 -8.16
N TYR A 448 -28.47 -13.00 -7.51
CA TYR A 448 -27.95 -13.94 -6.52
C TYR A 448 -27.46 -13.26 -5.25
N VAL A 449 -27.53 -13.99 -4.14
CA VAL A 449 -26.94 -13.58 -2.86
C VAL A 449 -26.16 -14.76 -2.26
N LEU A 450 -24.87 -14.57 -1.95
CA LEU A 450 -24.03 -15.60 -1.32
C LEU A 450 -23.64 -15.17 0.10
N LEU A 451 -24.09 -15.94 1.09
CA LEU A 451 -23.93 -15.63 2.51
C LEU A 451 -23.50 -16.87 3.31
N PRO A 452 -22.84 -16.69 4.47
CA PRO A 452 -22.65 -17.78 5.42
C PRO A 452 -23.98 -18.35 5.87
N ARG A 453 -23.99 -19.65 6.19
CA ARG A 453 -25.18 -20.34 6.68
C ARG A 453 -25.65 -19.81 8.04
N ASN A 454 -24.70 -19.39 8.87
CA ASN A 454 -24.96 -18.80 10.17
C ASN A 454 -24.71 -17.29 10.07
N LEU A 455 -25.77 -16.53 9.86
CA LEU A 455 -25.75 -15.08 9.93
C LEU A 455 -26.09 -14.62 11.35
N ASP A 456 -25.45 -13.54 11.79
CA ASP A 456 -25.69 -12.92 13.08
C ASP A 456 -25.81 -11.39 12.96
N GLY A 457 -26.21 -10.76 14.07
CA GLY A 457 -26.26 -9.31 14.24
C GLY A 457 -26.98 -8.57 13.11
N GLN A 458 -26.31 -7.56 12.57
CA GLN A 458 -26.88 -6.70 11.53
C GLN A 458 -27.05 -7.44 10.19
N ASN A 459 -26.15 -8.36 9.83
CA ASN A 459 -26.27 -9.10 8.57
C ASN A 459 -27.52 -10.00 8.55
N LEU A 460 -27.86 -10.64 9.67
CA LEU A 460 -29.10 -11.42 9.80
C LEU A 460 -30.33 -10.51 9.68
N THR A 461 -30.29 -9.33 10.31
CA THR A 461 -31.37 -8.34 10.23
C THR A 461 -31.59 -7.87 8.79
N ASP A 462 -30.51 -7.55 8.09
CA ASP A 462 -30.55 -7.12 6.69
C ASP A 462 -31.08 -8.25 5.79
N TRP A 463 -30.62 -9.48 6.00
CA TRP A 463 -31.07 -10.62 5.21
C TRP A 463 -32.55 -10.91 5.42
N ASN A 464 -33.04 -10.90 6.66
CA ASN A 464 -34.46 -11.11 6.97
C ASN A 464 -35.38 -10.07 6.32
N SER A 465 -34.87 -8.86 6.05
CA SER A 465 -35.64 -7.81 5.38
C SER A 465 -35.85 -8.04 3.88
N VAL A 466 -35.07 -8.93 3.25
CA VAL A 466 -35.10 -9.17 1.79
C VAL A 466 -35.23 -10.63 1.39
N SER A 467 -35.09 -11.56 2.33
CA SER A 467 -35.04 -13.00 2.04
C SER A 467 -36.28 -13.55 1.35
N ALA A 468 -37.45 -12.90 1.50
CA ALA A 468 -38.69 -13.27 0.82
C ALA A 468 -38.61 -13.16 -0.72
N ASP A 469 -37.70 -12.32 -1.24
CA ASP A 469 -37.50 -12.15 -2.69
C ASP A 469 -36.66 -13.27 -3.31
N PHE A 470 -36.09 -14.15 -2.48
CA PHE A 470 -35.13 -15.18 -2.88
C PHE A 470 -35.56 -16.57 -2.41
N HIS A 471 -35.07 -17.61 -3.09
CA HIS A 471 -35.12 -18.99 -2.62
C HIS A 471 -33.71 -19.55 -2.51
N GLU A 472 -33.51 -20.54 -1.64
CA GLU A 472 -32.24 -21.25 -1.54
C GLU A 472 -32.01 -22.03 -2.85
N TYR A 473 -30.97 -21.64 -3.59
CA TYR A 473 -30.60 -22.28 -4.84
C TYR A 473 -29.64 -23.45 -4.58
N ARG A 474 -28.62 -23.24 -3.73
CA ARG A 474 -27.65 -24.25 -3.30
C ARG A 474 -27.18 -23.94 -1.89
N ALA A 475 -26.79 -24.96 -1.14
CA ALA A 475 -26.17 -24.79 0.17
C ALA A 475 -25.19 -25.93 0.46
N ASN A 476 -24.20 -25.64 1.29
CA ASN A 476 -23.34 -26.64 1.91
C ASN A 476 -23.23 -26.41 3.42
N THR A 477 -22.22 -26.99 4.06
CA THR A 477 -22.03 -26.90 5.52
C THR A 477 -21.88 -25.47 6.01
N TYR A 478 -21.25 -24.58 5.24
CA TYR A 478 -20.85 -23.25 5.69
C TYR A 478 -21.53 -22.11 4.94
N TRP A 479 -22.02 -22.33 3.73
CA TRP A 479 -22.50 -21.27 2.84
C TRP A 479 -23.85 -21.61 2.21
N GLN A 480 -24.61 -20.56 1.92
CA GLN A 480 -25.89 -20.61 1.21
C GLN A 480 -25.86 -19.62 0.05
N LEU A 481 -26.22 -20.11 -1.14
CA LEU A 481 -26.42 -19.32 -2.34
C LEU A 481 -27.92 -19.25 -2.61
N PHE A 482 -28.44 -18.03 -2.62
CA PHE A 482 -29.82 -17.73 -2.89
C PHE A 482 -29.98 -17.18 -4.31
N ALA A 483 -31.04 -17.58 -5.01
CA ALA A 483 -31.42 -17.04 -6.31
C ALA A 483 -32.73 -16.27 -6.18
N ARG A 484 -32.87 -15.17 -6.91
CA ARG A 484 -34.10 -14.36 -6.90
C ARG A 484 -35.28 -15.16 -7.47
N ASN A 485 -36.46 -15.02 -6.87
CA ASN A 485 -37.67 -15.76 -7.25
C ASN A 485 -38.20 -15.39 -8.64
N HIS A 486 -38.05 -14.11 -9.01
CA HIS A 486 -38.48 -13.57 -10.30
C HIS A 486 -37.35 -12.72 -10.88
N PRO A 487 -36.80 -13.08 -12.06
CA PRO A 487 -35.71 -12.33 -12.70
C PRO A 487 -36.12 -10.94 -13.17
#